data_AF-A0A0F8TZB4-F1
#
_entry.id   AF-A0A0F8TZB4-F1
#
_cell.length_a   1.000
_cell.length_b   1.000
_cell.length_c   1.000
_cell.angle_alpha   90.00
_cell.angle_beta   90.00
_cell.angle_gamma   90.00
#
_symmetry.space_group_name_H-M   'P 1'
#
loop_
_entity.id
_entity.type
_entity.pdbx_description
1 polymer ?
#
loop_
_entity_poly.entity_id
_entity_poly.type
_entity_poly.pdbx_seq_one_letter_code
_entity_poly.pdbx_strand_id
1 'polypeptide(L)'
;RALNNPHVSNEAKRHARQMILQLDEDQAREELSHQGVQHLPYHRHHECSPSEEIPSLPQERINAARGYKAALHNPLVSEEGKEHARKMLAEIDDEEARQALYCSSERHKNPMRVAAGLKAAQHNPRVSDEGHHQAAEKLRRMGHENPDE
;
A
#
# COMPACT_ATOMS: atom_id res chain seq x y z
N ARG A 1 30.72 -3.64 7.11
CA ARG A 1 31.83 -3.37 8.06
C ARG A 1 32.67 -2.21 7.54
N ALA A 2 32.48 -0.99 8.07
CA ALA A 2 33.20 0.21 7.63
C ALA A 2 34.74 0.12 7.78
N LEU A 3 35.22 -0.66 8.76
CA LEU A 3 36.65 -0.85 9.05
C LEU A 3 37.45 -1.52 7.93
N ASN A 4 36.80 -2.30 7.07
CA ASN A 4 37.45 -3.06 5.99
C ASN A 4 37.20 -2.45 4.61
N ASN A 5 36.51 -1.30 4.53
CA ASN A 5 36.21 -0.67 3.25
C ASN A 5 37.43 0.15 2.77
N PRO A 6 37.96 -0.11 1.55
CA PRO A 6 39.10 0.64 1.01
C PRO A 6 38.81 2.12 0.76
N HIS A 7 37.55 2.50 0.59
CA HIS A 7 37.12 3.88 0.34
C HIS A 7 37.00 4.73 1.62
N VAL A 8 37.20 4.15 2.80
CA VAL A 8 37.12 4.87 4.08
C VAL A 8 38.52 5.26 4.55
N SER A 9 38.70 6.52 4.94
CA SER A 9 39.98 7.06 5.38
C SER A 9 40.51 6.35 6.63
N ASN A 10 41.83 6.27 6.76
CA ASN A 10 42.47 5.63 7.92
C ASN A 10 42.13 6.35 9.23
N GLU A 11 41.89 7.66 9.17
CA GLU A 11 41.44 8.45 10.32
C GLU A 11 40.02 8.06 10.76
N ALA A 12 39.07 7.98 9.83
CA ALA A 12 37.71 7.52 10.13
C ALA A 12 37.69 6.08 10.67
N LYS A 13 38.57 5.21 10.16
CA LYS A 13 38.73 3.84 10.69
C LYS A 13 39.28 3.83 12.12
N ARG A 14 40.26 4.68 12.44
CA ARG A 14 40.81 4.80 13.81
C ARG A 14 39.78 5.36 14.77
N HIS A 15 39.06 6.40 14.38
CA HIS A 15 37.99 6.98 15.18
C HIS A 15 36.88 5.97 15.44
N ALA A 16 36.45 5.23 14.42
CA ALA A 16 35.46 4.16 14.59
C ALA A 16 35.94 3.05 15.54
N ARG A 17 37.24 2.70 15.53
CA ARG A 17 37.81 1.75 16.51
C ARG A 17 37.80 2.30 17.93
N GLN A 18 38.12 3.59 18.11
CA GLN A 18 38.06 4.23 19.43
C GLN A 18 36.64 4.26 19.97
N MET A 19 35.65 4.59 19.13
CA MET A 19 34.24 4.55 19.50
C MET A 19 33.81 3.15 19.93
N ILE A 20 34.19 2.09 19.21
CA ILE A 20 33.86 0.71 19.59
C ILE A 20 34.46 0.32 20.94
N LEU A 21 35.65 0.81 21.29
CA LEU A 21 36.28 0.57 22.59
C LEU A 21 35.66 1.40 23.72
N GLN A 22 35.04 2.54 23.40
CA GLN A 22 34.34 3.41 24.35
C GLN A 22 32.89 3.01 24.57
N LEU A 23 32.30 2.26 23.64
CA LEU A 23 30.96 1.68 23.81
C LEU A 23 31.06 0.51 24.78
N ASP A 24 30.74 0.77 26.04
CA ASP A 24 30.56 -0.28 27.03
C ASP A 24 29.28 -1.05 26.66
N GLU A 25 29.44 -2.30 26.18
CA GLU A 25 28.33 -3.10 25.65
C GLU A 25 27.19 -3.26 26.67
N ASP A 26 27.55 -3.25 27.95
CA ASP A 26 26.59 -3.38 29.06
C ASP A 26 25.83 -2.08 29.30
N GLN A 27 26.44 -0.91 29.15
CA GLN A 27 25.74 0.38 29.24
C GLN A 27 24.78 0.56 28.05
N ALA A 28 25.18 0.16 26.84
CA ALA A 28 24.30 0.17 25.67
C ALA A 28 23.12 -0.80 25.82
N ARG A 29 23.34 -1.97 26.46
CA ARG A 29 22.27 -2.92 26.80
C ARG A 29 21.32 -2.37 27.86
N GLU A 30 21.84 -1.72 28.90
CA GLU A 30 21.01 -1.10 29.93
C GLU A 30 20.18 0.05 29.36
N GLU A 31 20.75 0.92 28.51
CA GLU A 31 20.01 1.99 27.83
C GLU A 31 18.88 1.45 26.93
N LEU A 32 19.13 0.36 26.20
CA LEU A 32 18.11 -0.35 25.43
C LEU A 32 17.05 -1.02 26.30
N SER A 33 17.38 -1.43 27.52
CA SER A 33 16.42 -2.03 28.46
C SER A 33 15.53 -0.98 29.15
N HIS A 34 16.05 0.23 29.37
CA HIS A 34 15.35 1.31 30.09
C HIS A 34 14.46 2.15 29.18
N GLN A 35 14.78 2.25 27.89
CA GLN A 35 13.80 2.64 26.90
C GLN A 35 12.97 1.41 26.56
N GLY A 36 11.83 1.26 27.25
CA GLY A 36 10.81 0.25 26.97
C GLY A 36 10.21 0.42 25.57
N VAL A 37 11.01 0.25 24.52
CA VAL A 37 10.55 0.06 23.16
C VAL A 37 10.00 -1.35 23.16
N GLN A 38 8.73 -1.47 23.56
CA GLN A 38 7.93 -2.63 23.27
C GLN A 38 7.94 -2.78 21.75
N HIS A 39 8.87 -3.59 21.24
CA HIS A 39 8.88 -3.99 19.85
C HIS A 39 7.69 -4.95 19.69
N LEU A 40 6.51 -4.36 19.50
CA LEU A 40 5.31 -5.09 19.13
C LEU A 40 5.70 -5.99 17.94
N PRO A 41 5.48 -7.31 18.02
CA PRO A 41 5.79 -8.18 16.91
C PRO A 41 5.03 -7.65 15.69
N TYR A 42 5.73 -7.42 14.58
CA TYR A 42 5.10 -7.03 13.31
C TYR A 42 4.16 -8.11 12.74
N HIS A 43 3.83 -9.13 13.52
CA HIS A 43 2.64 -9.91 13.26
C HIS A 43 1.46 -9.14 13.81
N ARG A 44 0.86 -8.34 12.93
CA ARG A 44 -0.57 -8.05 12.98
C ARG A 44 -1.29 -9.39 12.87
N HIS A 45 -1.33 -10.12 13.98
CA HIS A 45 -2.37 -11.09 14.24
C HIS A 45 -3.64 -10.24 14.35
N HIS A 46 -4.25 -9.91 13.20
CA HIS A 46 -5.69 -9.99 13.21
C HIS A 46 -5.94 -11.43 13.61
N GLU A 47 -6.39 -11.61 14.86
CA GLU A 47 -7.08 -12.80 15.32
C GLU A 47 -8.13 -13.09 14.24
N CYS A 48 -7.74 -13.85 13.23
CA CYS A 48 -8.64 -14.39 12.23
C CYS A 48 -9.34 -15.52 12.96
N SER A 49 -10.17 -15.14 13.92
CA SER A 49 -11.34 -15.92 14.21
C SER A 49 -12.01 -16.13 12.86
N PRO A 50 -12.33 -17.37 12.46
CA PRO A 50 -13.13 -17.61 11.28
C PRO A 50 -14.54 -17.10 11.60
N SER A 51 -14.71 -15.79 11.70
CA SER A 51 -16.00 -15.15 11.69
C SER A 51 -16.50 -15.32 10.27
N GLU A 52 -17.47 -16.19 10.10
CA GLU A 52 -18.24 -16.44 8.88
C GLU A 52 -18.99 -15.19 8.38
N GLU A 53 -18.70 -14.02 8.94
CA GLU A 53 -19.35 -12.76 8.68
C GLU A 53 -18.71 -12.10 7.46
N ILE A 54 -19.55 -11.66 6.54
CA ILE A 54 -19.12 -10.78 5.45
C ILE A 54 -18.49 -9.54 6.06
N PRO A 55 -17.25 -9.18 5.68
CA PRO A 55 -16.62 -7.96 6.18
C PRO A 55 -17.48 -6.73 5.91
N SER A 56 -17.60 -5.83 6.88
CA SER A 56 -18.46 -4.65 6.75
C SER A 56 -17.85 -3.58 5.84
N LEU A 57 -16.51 -3.48 5.79
CA LEU A 57 -15.83 -2.47 4.97
C LEU A 57 -15.81 -2.89 3.50
N PRO A 58 -16.15 -1.99 2.55
CA PRO A 58 -16.11 -2.29 1.11
C PRO A 58 -14.75 -2.82 0.62
N GLN A 59 -13.66 -2.28 1.15
CA GLN A 59 -12.31 -2.75 0.83
C GLN A 59 -12.06 -4.19 1.27
N GLU A 60 -12.57 -4.56 2.45
CA GLU A 60 -12.41 -5.91 2.99
C GLU A 60 -13.27 -6.91 2.21
N ARG A 61 -14.48 -6.53 1.79
CA ARG A 61 -15.32 -7.34 0.90
C ARG A 61 -14.63 -7.67 -0.42
N ILE A 62 -14.02 -6.67 -1.06
CA ILE A 62 -13.27 -6.87 -2.31
C ILE A 62 -12.08 -7.79 -2.08
N ASN A 63 -11.34 -7.60 -0.98
CA ASN A 63 -10.19 -8.43 -0.65
C ASN A 63 -10.61 -9.88 -0.35
N ALA A 64 -11.70 -10.07 0.39
CA ALA A 64 -12.27 -11.38 0.68
C ALA A 64 -12.74 -12.08 -0.60
N ALA A 65 -13.49 -11.40 -1.46
CA ALA A 65 -13.91 -11.93 -2.76
C ALA A 65 -12.70 -12.35 -3.63
N ARG A 66 -11.61 -11.55 -3.64
CA ARG A 66 -10.38 -11.93 -4.33
C ARG A 66 -9.74 -13.19 -3.74
N GLY A 67 -9.71 -13.30 -2.40
CA GLY A 67 -9.20 -14.47 -1.69
C GLY A 67 -9.99 -15.74 -2.01
N TYR A 68 -11.32 -15.67 -1.98
CA TYR A 68 -12.19 -16.81 -2.31
C TYR A 68 -12.05 -17.21 -3.79
N LYS A 69 -11.97 -16.25 -4.71
CA LYS A 69 -11.68 -16.53 -6.13
C LYS A 69 -10.34 -17.26 -6.29
N ALA A 70 -9.30 -16.84 -5.55
CA ALA A 70 -8.01 -17.53 -5.58
C ALA A 70 -8.09 -18.96 -5.02
N ALA A 71 -8.85 -19.17 -3.94
CA ALA A 71 -9.05 -20.49 -3.35
C ALA A 71 -9.71 -21.47 -4.34
N LEU A 72 -10.66 -21.02 -5.16
CA LEU A 72 -11.28 -21.85 -6.20
C LEU A 72 -10.30 -22.35 -7.27
N HIS A 73 -9.28 -21.56 -7.58
CA HIS A 73 -8.28 -21.91 -8.60
C HIS A 73 -7.08 -22.68 -8.04
N ASN A 74 -6.91 -22.73 -6.72
CA ASN A 74 -5.78 -23.40 -6.11
C ASN A 74 -6.02 -24.93 -6.04
N PRO A 75 -5.18 -25.76 -6.69
CA PRO A 75 -5.33 -27.21 -6.67
C PRO A 75 -5.07 -27.83 -5.28
N LEU A 76 -4.39 -27.12 -4.38
CA LEU A 76 -4.09 -27.58 -3.03
C LEU A 76 -5.25 -27.34 -2.03
N VAL A 77 -6.30 -26.64 -2.46
CA VAL A 77 -7.49 -26.40 -1.63
C VAL A 77 -8.43 -27.58 -1.78
N SER A 78 -8.98 -28.07 -0.65
CA SER A 78 -9.93 -29.18 -0.65
C SER A 78 -11.25 -28.81 -1.33
N GLU A 79 -12.02 -29.81 -1.75
CA GLU A 79 -13.31 -29.54 -2.41
C GLU A 79 -14.30 -28.86 -1.46
N GLU A 80 -14.29 -29.20 -0.17
CA GLU A 80 -15.10 -28.53 0.86
C GLU A 80 -14.71 -27.06 1.00
N GLY A 81 -13.39 -26.76 1.00
CA GLY A 81 -12.89 -25.39 1.04
C GLY A 81 -13.30 -24.58 -0.19
N LYS A 82 -13.34 -25.21 -1.37
CA LYS A 82 -13.84 -24.58 -2.60
C LYS A 82 -15.34 -24.36 -2.56
N GLU A 83 -16.13 -25.32 -2.07
CA GLU A 83 -17.57 -25.16 -1.92
C GLU A 83 -17.91 -24.00 -0.99
N HIS A 84 -17.22 -23.91 0.16
CA HIS A 84 -17.33 -22.77 1.05
C HIS A 84 -16.99 -21.45 0.35
N ALA A 85 -15.89 -21.40 -0.41
CA ALA A 85 -15.52 -20.21 -1.18
C ALA A 85 -16.58 -19.80 -2.21
N ARG A 86 -17.26 -20.77 -2.86
CA ARG A 86 -18.38 -20.47 -3.78
C ARG A 86 -19.56 -19.86 -3.03
N LYS A 87 -19.92 -20.40 -1.86
CA LYS A 87 -21.01 -19.87 -1.02
C LYS A 87 -20.72 -18.43 -0.60
N MET A 88 -19.52 -18.16 -0.08
CA MET A 88 -19.13 -16.81 0.35
C MET A 88 -19.09 -15.81 -0.82
N LEU A 89 -18.71 -16.24 -2.03
CA LEU A 89 -18.74 -15.39 -3.22
C LEU A 89 -20.15 -15.04 -3.69
N ALA A 90 -21.14 -15.89 -3.44
CA ALA A 90 -22.53 -15.56 -3.74
C ALA A 90 -23.12 -14.56 -2.74
N GLU A 91 -22.62 -14.58 -1.49
CA GLU A 91 -23.04 -13.66 -0.44
C GLU A 91 -22.34 -12.29 -0.53
N ILE A 92 -21.06 -12.29 -0.91
CA ILE A 92 -20.28 -11.07 -1.11
C ILE A 92 -20.59 -10.49 -2.49
N ASP A 93 -21.42 -9.46 -2.54
CA ASP A 93 -21.58 -8.63 -3.74
C ASP A 93 -20.30 -7.80 -3.97
N ASP A 94 -19.36 -8.29 -4.78
CA ASP A 94 -18.10 -7.58 -5.00
C ASP A 94 -18.25 -6.31 -5.84
N GLU A 95 -19.35 -6.17 -6.58
CA GLU A 95 -19.61 -5.02 -7.45
C GLU A 95 -20.16 -3.84 -6.65
N GLU A 96 -21.11 -4.08 -5.76
CA GLU A 96 -21.59 -3.06 -4.83
C GLU A 96 -20.43 -2.51 -3.96
N ALA A 97 -19.54 -3.40 -3.50
CA ALA A 97 -18.35 -3.00 -2.74
C ALA A 97 -17.41 -2.10 -3.57
N ARG A 98 -17.19 -2.42 -4.86
CA ARG A 98 -16.40 -1.58 -5.77
C ARG A 98 -17.03 -0.21 -5.95
N GLN A 99 -18.34 -0.17 -6.13
CA GLN A 99 -19.07 1.08 -6.33
C GLN A 99 -19.00 1.98 -5.08
N ALA A 100 -19.16 1.41 -3.89
CA ALA A 100 -19.01 2.13 -2.62
C ALA A 100 -17.59 2.70 -2.45
N LEU A 101 -16.56 1.95 -2.84
CA LEU A 101 -15.18 2.47 -2.86
C LEU A 101 -15.00 3.58 -3.89
N TYR A 102 -15.58 3.46 -5.08
CA TYR A 102 -15.47 4.49 -6.10
C TYR A 102 -16.03 5.82 -5.60
N CYS A 103 -17.24 5.81 -5.04
CA CYS A 103 -17.91 6.99 -4.49
C CYS A 103 -17.18 7.60 -3.28
N SER A 104 -16.54 6.79 -2.44
CA SER A 104 -15.75 7.31 -1.32
C SER A 104 -14.39 7.87 -1.77
N SER A 105 -13.73 7.24 -2.75
CA SER A 105 -12.43 7.65 -3.26
C SER A 105 -12.45 9.02 -3.96
N GLU A 106 -13.58 9.38 -4.59
CA GLU A 106 -13.73 10.65 -5.28
C GLU A 106 -13.52 11.86 -4.36
N ARG A 107 -13.84 11.70 -3.06
CA ARG A 107 -13.67 12.75 -2.04
C ARG A 107 -12.23 12.97 -1.59
N HIS A 108 -11.31 12.05 -1.90
CA HIS A 108 -9.93 12.06 -1.37
C HIS A 108 -8.85 12.17 -2.46
N LYS A 109 -9.22 12.39 -3.73
CA LYS A 109 -8.24 12.58 -4.80
C LYS A 109 -7.61 13.97 -4.66
N ASN A 110 -6.27 14.02 -4.61
CA ASN A 110 -5.55 15.28 -4.60
C ASN A 110 -5.80 16.02 -5.95
N PRO A 111 -6.40 17.22 -5.94
CA PRO A 111 -6.79 17.93 -7.15
C PRO A 111 -5.60 18.22 -8.06
N MET A 112 -4.43 18.51 -7.49
CA MET A 112 -3.19 18.75 -8.23
C MET A 112 -2.75 17.50 -9.01
N ARG A 113 -2.84 16.32 -8.40
CA ARG A 113 -2.51 15.05 -9.09
C ARG A 113 -3.53 14.72 -10.18
N VAL A 114 -4.81 15.03 -9.96
CA VAL A 114 -5.85 14.84 -10.96
C VAL A 114 -5.60 15.75 -12.17
N ALA A 115 -5.34 17.04 -11.93
CA ALA A 115 -4.99 17.99 -12.98
C ALA A 115 -3.72 17.57 -13.75
N ALA A 116 -2.67 17.12 -13.06
CA ALA A 116 -1.47 16.61 -13.71
C ALA A 116 -1.75 15.40 -14.62
N GLY A 117 -2.60 14.46 -14.17
CA GLY A 117 -3.01 13.31 -14.98
C GLY A 117 -3.83 13.70 -16.21
N LEU A 118 -4.76 14.65 -16.07
CA LEU A 118 -5.55 15.16 -17.19
C LEU A 118 -4.67 15.93 -18.19
N LYS A 119 -3.69 16.70 -17.71
CA LYS A 119 -2.69 17.37 -18.57
C LYS A 119 -1.83 16.34 -19.31
N ALA A 120 -1.42 15.26 -18.65
CA ALA A 120 -0.72 14.17 -19.33
C ALA A 120 -1.59 13.49 -20.40
N ALA A 121 -2.89 13.31 -20.13
CA ALA A 121 -3.83 12.78 -21.12
C ALA A 121 -3.93 13.70 -22.34
N GLN A 122 -3.89 15.03 -22.17
CA GLN A 122 -3.90 16.01 -23.28
C GLN A 122 -2.75 15.84 -24.28
N HIS A 123 -1.59 15.34 -23.86
CA HIS A 123 -0.41 15.21 -24.72
C HIS A 123 -0.11 13.76 -25.14
N ASN A 124 -0.89 12.79 -24.66
CA ASN A 124 -0.62 11.39 -24.93
C ASN A 124 -1.28 10.96 -26.26
N PRO A 125 -0.50 10.58 -27.29
CA PRO A 125 -1.05 10.19 -28.59
C PRO A 125 -1.83 8.87 -28.58
N ARG A 126 -1.78 8.11 -27.48
CA ARG A 126 -2.58 6.88 -27.30
C ARG A 126 -3.98 7.16 -26.75
N VAL A 127 -4.28 8.40 -26.39
CA VAL A 127 -5.61 8.81 -25.94
C VAL A 127 -6.45 9.16 -27.17
N SER A 128 -7.75 8.86 -27.11
CA SER A 128 -8.68 9.21 -28.20
C SER A 128 -8.95 10.71 -28.23
N ASP A 129 -9.39 11.22 -29.38
CA ASP A 129 -9.83 12.62 -29.52
C ASP A 129 -10.89 12.98 -28.48
N GLU A 130 -11.86 12.09 -28.23
CA GLU A 130 -12.86 12.28 -27.19
C GLU A 130 -12.23 12.36 -25.79
N GLY A 131 -11.25 11.51 -25.50
CA GLY A 131 -10.52 11.52 -24.23
C GLY A 131 -9.77 12.83 -24.00
N HIS A 132 -9.20 13.42 -25.06
CA HIS A 132 -8.60 14.75 -25.01
C HIS A 132 -9.65 15.82 -24.69
N HIS A 133 -10.77 15.86 -25.41
CA HIS A 133 -11.83 16.85 -25.13
C HIS A 133 -12.36 16.77 -23.70
N GLN A 134 -12.59 15.56 -23.19
CA GLN A 134 -13.04 15.35 -21.81
C GLN A 134 -12.00 15.80 -20.78
N ALA A 135 -10.71 15.54 -21.04
CA ALA A 135 -9.63 15.98 -20.17
C ALA A 135 -9.52 17.52 -20.13
N ALA A 136 -9.64 18.17 -21.29
CA ALA A 136 -9.66 19.63 -21.41
C ALA A 136 -10.82 20.27 -20.65
N GLU A 137 -12.05 19.78 -20.86
CA GLU A 137 -13.25 20.24 -20.15
C GLU A 137 -13.09 20.11 -18.64
N LYS A 138 -12.55 18.98 -18.16
CA LYS A 138 -12.38 18.72 -16.74
C LYS A 138 -11.31 19.60 -16.12
N LEU A 139 -10.21 19.88 -16.82
CA LEU A 139 -9.19 20.84 -16.40
C LEU A 139 -9.77 22.26 -16.27
N ARG A 140 -10.58 22.68 -17.26
CA ARG A 140 -11.24 24.00 -17.24
C ARG A 140 -12.19 24.13 -16.04
N ARG A 141 -12.99 23.11 -15.77
CA ARG A 141 -13.88 23.07 -14.58
C ARG A 141 -13.11 23.12 -13.26
N MET A 142 -11.88 22.61 -13.22
CA MET A 142 -11.03 22.64 -12.03
C MET A 142 -10.22 23.94 -11.90
N GLY A 143 -10.32 24.88 -12.85
CA GLY A 143 -9.52 26.11 -12.86
C GLY A 143 -8.03 25.88 -13.19
N HIS A 144 -7.69 24.70 -13.73
CA HIS A 144 -6.35 24.36 -14.21
C HIS A 144 -6.27 24.54 -15.73
N GLU A 145 -6.70 25.71 -16.21
CA GLU A 145 -6.51 26.11 -17.59
C GLU A 145 -5.00 26.29 -17.85
N ASN A 146 -4.51 25.81 -18.99
CA ASN A 146 -3.11 26.01 -19.35
C ASN A 146 -2.92 27.51 -19.66
N PRO A 147 -2.07 28.26 -18.93
CA PRO A 147 -1.87 29.68 -19.21
C PRO A 147 -1.03 29.97 -20.45
N ASP A 148 -0.51 28.95 -21.14
CA ASP A 148 0.53 29.13 -22.15
C ASP A 148 0.18 28.40 -23.46
N GLU A 149 -0.46 29.14 -24.36
CA GLU A 149 0.05 29.34 -25.73
C GLU A 149 0.72 30.72 -25.80
#